data_AF-A0A563C7D5-F1
#
_entry.id   AF-A0A563C7D5-F1
#
_cell.length_a   1.000
_cell.length_b   1.000
_cell.length_c   1.000
_cell.angle_alpha   90.00
_cell.angle_beta   90.00
_cell.angle_gamma   90.00
#
_symmetry.space_group_name_H-M   'P 1'
#
loop_
_entity.id
_entity.type
_entity.pdbx_description
1 polymer ?
#
loop_
_entity_poly.entity_id
_entity_poly.type
_entity_poly.pdbx_seq_one_letter_code
_entity_poly.pdbx_strand_id
1 'polypeptide(L)'
;MQDALVFGGNYVQGMFYTPSRGHRGIFDVKLDDEGFALAVEMAQIIGELYTGNETNNILYDIQGSLFTILSAANMLQADYTPGAQCVSEAMKFVDWAIPDFANESQLREVFSKISEYALRFILDSMSTVLKDIQDDEAGTIDYIFLVGDVGSLMRVKHLIPLPLRNKLEDLKNACFNLEVENEE
;
A
#
# COMPACT_ATOMS: atom_id res chain seq x y z
N MET A 1 -13.78 -12.37 21.37
CA MET A 1 -13.74 -11.37 20.29
C MET A 1 -12.46 -10.60 20.55
N GLN A 2 -11.40 -10.89 19.80
CA GLN A 2 -10.11 -10.20 19.94
C GLN A 2 -10.16 -9.02 18.99
N ASP A 3 -9.96 -7.81 19.52
CA ASP A 3 -9.77 -6.63 18.69
C ASP A 3 -8.59 -6.88 17.75
N ALA A 4 -8.85 -6.98 16.44
CA ALA A 4 -7.82 -7.31 15.45
C ALA A 4 -6.82 -6.17 15.25
N LEU A 5 -7.15 -4.97 15.74
CA LEU A 5 -6.24 -3.84 15.86
C LEU A 5 -6.13 -3.38 17.32
N VAL A 6 -4.92 -3.35 17.86
CA VAL A 6 -4.66 -2.82 19.21
C VAL A 6 -3.87 -1.51 19.08
N PHE A 7 -4.38 -0.45 19.71
CA PHE A 7 -3.79 0.89 19.65
C PHE A 7 -3.01 1.20 20.92
N GLY A 8 -1.77 1.71 20.78
CA GLY A 8 -0.92 2.10 21.90
C GLY A 8 0.01 3.25 21.53
N GLY A 9 -0.28 4.48 21.99
CA GLY A 9 0.41 5.67 21.47
C GLY A 9 0.14 5.82 19.97
N ASN A 10 1.19 6.07 19.16
CA ASN A 10 1.11 6.09 17.68
C ASN A 10 1.38 4.70 17.05
N TYR A 11 1.33 3.63 17.84
CA TYR A 11 1.49 2.27 17.35
C TYR A 11 0.14 1.60 17.12
N VAL A 12 0.08 0.84 16.04
CA VAL A 12 -1.04 -0.04 15.71
C VAL A 12 -0.50 -1.46 15.60
N GLN A 13 -1.04 -2.35 16.41
CA GLN A 13 -0.78 -3.78 16.30
C GLN A 13 -1.87 -4.42 15.45
N GLY A 14 -1.52 -5.28 14.49
CA GLY A 14 -2.52 -5.95 13.66
C GLY A 14 -2.01 -7.21 12.96
N MET A 15 -2.94 -7.87 12.26
CA MET A 15 -2.67 -9.12 11.55
C MET A 15 -2.19 -8.83 10.12
N PHE A 16 -1.01 -9.31 9.78
CA PHE A 16 -0.50 -9.22 8.41
C PHE A 16 -1.10 -10.31 7.51
N TYR A 17 -1.56 -9.93 6.31
CA TYR A 17 -2.05 -10.87 5.31
C TYR A 17 -1.09 -10.97 4.11
N THR A 18 -0.26 -12.02 4.07
CA THR A 18 0.46 -12.42 2.84
C THR A 18 0.01 -13.80 2.35
N PRO A 19 -0.76 -13.88 1.26
CA PRO A 19 -1.06 -15.17 0.63
C PRO A 19 0.19 -15.85 0.06
N SER A 20 1.17 -15.07 -0.41
CA SER A 20 2.32 -15.56 -1.18
C SER A 20 3.42 -16.23 -0.36
N ARG A 21 3.45 -16.05 0.97
CA ARG A 21 4.42 -16.70 1.88
C ARG A 21 3.78 -17.44 3.06
N GLY A 22 2.46 -17.46 3.18
CA GLY A 22 1.77 -18.10 4.30
C GLY A 22 2.11 -17.51 5.66
N HIS A 23 2.65 -16.29 5.71
CA HIS A 23 2.98 -15.62 6.97
C HIS A 23 1.74 -14.87 7.44
N ARG A 24 1.00 -15.49 8.37
CA ARG A 24 0.08 -14.79 9.27
C ARG A 24 0.86 -14.50 10.55
N GLY A 25 1.02 -13.23 10.87
CA GLY A 25 1.73 -12.79 12.07
C GLY A 25 1.10 -11.52 12.61
N ILE A 26 1.26 -11.31 13.91
CA ILE A 26 0.92 -10.06 14.57
C ILE A 26 2.14 -9.14 14.45
N PHE A 27 1.94 -7.93 13.95
CA PHE A 27 2.98 -6.93 13.79
C PHE A 27 2.56 -5.62 14.43
N ASP A 28 3.56 -4.87 14.91
CA ASP A 28 3.40 -3.51 15.39
C ASP A 28 3.95 -2.56 14.33
N VAL A 29 3.14 -1.59 13.90
CA VAL A 29 3.56 -0.52 12.98
C VAL A 29 3.45 0.83 13.67
N LYS A 30 4.41 1.70 13.39
CA LYS A 30 4.43 3.07 13.92
C LYS A 30 3.94 4.01 12.83
N LEU A 31 2.74 4.53 12.97
CA LEU A 31 2.16 5.39 11.95
C LEU A 31 2.48 6.86 12.24
N ASP A 32 2.47 7.68 11.19
CA ASP A 32 2.38 9.13 11.35
C ASP A 32 0.97 9.52 11.79
N ASP A 33 0.75 10.80 12.09
CA ASP A 33 -0.54 11.26 12.63
C ASP A 33 -1.71 10.99 11.65
N GLU A 34 -1.47 11.09 10.34
CA GLU A 34 -2.47 10.81 9.30
C GLU A 34 -2.80 9.31 9.24
N GLY A 35 -1.79 8.45 9.17
CA GLY A 35 -1.96 7.00 9.14
C GLY A 35 -2.61 6.47 10.42
N PHE A 36 -2.25 7.04 11.57
CA PHE A 36 -2.86 6.66 12.85
C PHE A 36 -4.34 7.07 12.92
N ALA A 37 -4.69 8.27 12.46
CA ALA A 37 -6.09 8.71 12.41
C ALA A 37 -6.93 7.81 11.49
N LEU A 38 -6.39 7.41 10.33
CA LEU A 38 -7.05 6.48 9.42
C LEU A 38 -7.27 5.10 10.04
N ALA A 39 -6.29 4.59 10.80
CA ALA A 39 -6.41 3.32 11.51
C ALA A 39 -7.52 3.37 12.58
N VAL A 40 -7.64 4.49 13.30
CA VAL A 40 -8.71 4.71 14.28
C VAL A 40 -10.09 4.78 13.61
N GLU A 41 -10.23 5.56 12.53
CA GLU A 41 -11.48 5.67 11.75
C GLU A 41 -11.94 4.30 11.24
N MET A 42 -11.02 3.50 10.70
CA MET A 42 -11.25 2.13 10.30
C MET A 42 -11.80 1.27 11.46
N ALA A 43 -11.13 1.29 12.62
CA ALA A 43 -11.51 0.44 13.74
C ALA A 43 -12.92 0.76 14.24
N GLN A 44 -13.30 2.04 14.22
CA GLN A 44 -14.66 2.48 14.56
C GLN A 44 -15.70 1.92 13.59
N ILE A 45 -15.49 2.08 12.29
CA ILE A 45 -16.44 1.61 11.26
C ILE A 45 -16.59 0.09 11.29
N ILE A 46 -15.50 -0.64 11.50
CA ILE A 46 -15.56 -2.11 11.61
C ILE A 46 -16.26 -2.53 12.91
N GLY A 47 -16.04 -1.82 14.01
CA GLY A 47 -16.77 -2.02 15.26
C GLY A 47 -18.28 -1.84 15.09
N GLU A 48 -18.71 -0.80 14.37
CA GLU A 48 -20.12 -0.57 14.05
C GLU A 48 -20.71 -1.71 13.21
N LEU A 49 -19.99 -2.16 12.17
CA LEU A 49 -20.41 -3.28 11.32
C LEU A 49 -20.55 -4.60 12.10
N TYR A 50 -19.65 -4.87 13.05
CA TYR A 50 -19.73 -6.03 13.94
C TYR A 50 -21.00 -6.04 14.79
N THR A 51 -21.47 -4.88 15.22
CA THR A 51 -22.71 -4.77 16.01
C THR A 51 -23.98 -4.91 15.17
N GLY A 52 -23.88 -4.76 13.85
CA GLY A 52 -25.01 -4.77 12.91
C GLY A 52 -25.24 -6.08 12.14
N ASN A 53 -24.23 -6.95 11.98
CA ASN A 53 -24.32 -8.19 11.18
C ASN A 53 -23.44 -9.33 11.73
N GLU A 54 -23.89 -10.58 11.61
CA GLU A 54 -23.17 -11.81 12.03
C GLU A 54 -22.01 -12.22 11.09
N THR A 55 -21.61 -11.39 10.12
CA THR A 55 -20.65 -11.77 9.07
C THR A 55 -19.19 -11.62 9.53
N ASN A 56 -18.79 -12.46 10.48
CA ASN A 56 -17.52 -12.39 11.22
C ASN A 56 -16.26 -12.55 10.34
N ASN A 57 -16.31 -13.39 9.30
CA ASN A 57 -15.12 -13.72 8.49
C ASN A 57 -14.74 -12.62 7.49
N ILE A 58 -15.74 -11.97 6.86
CA ILE A 58 -15.48 -10.92 5.87
C ILE A 58 -14.84 -9.70 6.56
N LEU A 59 -15.33 -9.34 7.76
CA LEU A 59 -14.78 -8.24 8.54
C LEU A 59 -13.34 -8.50 9.00
N TYR A 60 -12.98 -9.76 9.28
CA TYR A 60 -11.60 -10.14 9.59
C TYR A 60 -10.67 -9.97 8.38
N ASP A 61 -11.10 -10.39 7.19
CA ASP A 61 -10.32 -10.23 5.96
C ASP A 61 -10.15 -8.73 5.62
N ILE A 62 -11.20 -7.93 5.81
CA ILE A 62 -11.15 -6.45 5.68
C ILE A 62 -10.14 -5.84 6.65
N GLN A 63 -10.14 -6.24 7.92
CA GLN A 63 -9.20 -5.75 8.92
C GLN A 63 -7.75 -6.07 8.53
N GLY A 64 -7.50 -7.30 8.08
CA GLY A 64 -6.20 -7.73 7.60
C GLY A 64 -5.73 -6.94 6.38
N SER A 65 -6.60 -6.72 5.39
CA SER A 65 -6.29 -5.95 4.19
C SER A 65 -5.93 -4.50 4.52
N LEU A 66 -6.68 -3.85 5.42
CA LEU A 66 -6.41 -2.47 5.83
C LEU A 66 -5.10 -2.32 6.62
N PHE A 67 -4.85 -3.24 7.57
CA PHE A 67 -3.58 -3.26 8.30
C PHE A 67 -2.38 -3.49 7.37
N THR A 68 -2.55 -4.33 6.36
CA THR A 68 -1.53 -4.64 5.36
C THR A 68 -1.18 -3.41 4.52
N ILE A 69 -2.16 -2.57 4.16
CA ILE A 69 -1.92 -1.29 3.46
C ILE A 69 -1.19 -0.28 4.35
N LEU A 70 -1.60 -0.15 5.63
CA LEU A 70 -0.91 0.74 6.58
C LEU A 70 0.53 0.29 6.85
N SER A 71 0.76 -1.02 6.91
CA SER A 71 2.10 -1.59 7.05
C SER A 71 2.97 -1.28 5.84
N ALA A 72 2.41 -1.35 4.63
CA ALA A 72 3.08 -0.97 3.40
C ALA A 72 3.52 0.50 3.42
N ALA A 73 2.67 1.40 3.89
CA ALA A 73 3.03 2.82 4.05
C ALA A 73 4.15 3.00 5.09
N ASN A 74 4.05 2.36 6.26
CA ASN A 74 5.07 2.39 7.30
C ASN A 74 6.45 1.93 6.79
N MET A 75 6.51 0.89 5.95
CA MET A 75 7.77 0.41 5.34
C MET A 75 8.46 1.45 4.45
N LEU A 76 7.72 2.45 3.97
CA LEU A 76 8.18 3.46 3.03
C LEU A 76 8.33 4.86 3.65
N GLN A 77 8.13 4.99 4.96
CA GLN A 77 8.27 6.28 5.64
C GLN A 77 9.73 6.73 5.71
N ALA A 78 9.90 8.07 5.70
CA ALA A 78 11.12 8.80 5.36
C ALA A 78 12.35 8.57 6.24
N ASP A 79 12.23 7.85 7.36
CA ASP A 79 13.37 7.54 8.22
C ASP A 79 14.36 6.54 7.57
N TYR A 80 13.99 5.97 6.41
CA TYR A 80 14.80 5.09 5.59
C TYR A 80 14.52 5.34 4.10
N THR A 81 15.54 5.51 3.25
CA THR A 81 15.35 5.50 1.79
C THR A 81 15.01 4.07 1.36
N PRO A 82 13.76 3.76 0.95
CA PRO A 82 13.36 2.39 0.70
C PRO A 82 13.96 1.91 -0.62
N GLY A 83 14.72 0.81 -0.58
CA GLY A 83 15.20 0.16 -1.80
C GLY A 83 14.06 -0.44 -2.64
N ALA A 84 14.32 -0.76 -3.90
CA ALA A 84 13.30 -1.26 -4.85
C ALA A 84 12.57 -2.52 -4.35
N GLN A 85 13.25 -3.39 -3.59
CA GLN A 85 12.60 -4.55 -2.98
C GLN A 85 11.53 -4.16 -1.96
N CYS A 86 11.78 -3.16 -1.10
CA CYS A 86 10.82 -2.68 -0.11
C CYS A 86 9.60 -2.06 -0.81
N VAL A 87 9.83 -1.31 -1.88
CA VAL A 87 8.79 -0.74 -2.73
C VAL A 87 7.94 -1.83 -3.38
N SER A 88 8.56 -2.88 -3.93
CA SER A 88 7.85 -4.00 -4.55
C SER A 88 7.04 -4.82 -3.53
N GLU A 89 7.56 -5.01 -2.33
CA GLU A 89 6.84 -5.68 -1.24
C GLU A 89 5.63 -4.84 -0.79
N ALA A 90 5.80 -3.53 -0.59
CA ALA A 90 4.72 -2.60 -0.29
C ALA A 90 3.66 -2.53 -1.42
N MET A 91 4.09 -2.55 -2.68
CA MET A 91 3.19 -2.58 -3.84
C MET A 91 2.33 -3.83 -3.83
N LYS A 92 2.93 -5.01 -3.62
CA LYS A 92 2.18 -6.28 -3.52
C LYS A 92 1.11 -6.24 -2.44
N PHE A 93 1.37 -5.58 -1.31
CA PHE A 93 0.39 -5.43 -0.24
C PHE A 93 -0.81 -4.59 -0.67
N VAL A 94 -0.58 -3.52 -1.43
CA VAL A 94 -1.65 -2.65 -1.94
C VAL A 94 -2.40 -3.29 -3.12
N ASP A 95 -1.71 -3.87 -4.10
CA ASP A 95 -2.32 -4.49 -5.29
C ASP A 95 -3.28 -5.63 -4.94
N TRP A 96 -2.95 -6.44 -3.94
CA TRP A 96 -3.81 -7.54 -3.49
C TRP A 96 -5.00 -7.07 -2.66
N ALA A 97 -4.84 -5.98 -1.90
CA ALA A 97 -5.94 -5.43 -1.13
C ALA A 97 -6.95 -4.69 -2.03
N ILE A 98 -6.50 -4.12 -3.16
CA ILE A 98 -7.34 -3.29 -4.05
C ILE A 98 -8.64 -3.96 -4.53
N PRO A 99 -8.63 -5.23 -4.99
CA PRO A 99 -9.84 -5.92 -5.43
C PRO A 99 -10.92 -6.10 -4.34
N ASP A 100 -10.53 -6.18 -3.07
CA ASP A 100 -11.48 -6.34 -1.95
C ASP A 100 -12.29 -5.06 -1.68
N PHE A 101 -11.87 -3.92 -2.24
CA PHE A 101 -12.49 -2.59 -2.02
C PHE A 101 -13.83 -2.38 -2.73
N ALA A 102 -14.18 -3.26 -3.67
CA ALA A 102 -15.28 -2.99 -4.59
C ALA A 102 -16.68 -3.26 -4.00
N ASN A 103 -16.78 -4.09 -2.95
CA ASN A 103 -18.05 -4.78 -2.64
C ASN A 103 -18.90 -4.18 -1.51
N GLU A 104 -18.35 -3.34 -0.60
CA GLU A 104 -19.10 -2.78 0.54
C GLU A 104 -19.07 -1.25 0.60
N SER A 105 -20.24 -0.60 0.64
CA SER A 105 -20.39 0.84 0.45
C SER A 105 -19.86 1.68 1.62
N GLN A 106 -20.06 1.23 2.86
CA GLN A 106 -19.59 1.94 4.07
C GLN A 106 -18.06 1.83 4.23
N LEU A 107 -17.47 0.74 3.76
CA LEU A 107 -16.02 0.52 3.82
C LEU A 107 -15.28 1.17 2.66
N ARG A 108 -15.96 1.41 1.53
CA ARG A 108 -15.38 2.00 0.32
C ARG A 108 -14.67 3.33 0.59
N GLU A 109 -15.23 4.18 1.45
CA GLU A 109 -14.62 5.47 1.79
C GLU A 109 -13.31 5.30 2.56
N VAL A 110 -13.31 4.48 3.62
CA VAL A 110 -12.11 4.18 4.43
C VAL A 110 -11.02 3.54 3.59
N PHE A 111 -11.40 2.54 2.78
CA PHE A 111 -10.47 1.90 1.86
C PHE A 111 -9.87 2.87 0.85
N SER A 112 -10.68 3.80 0.32
CA SER A 112 -10.19 4.85 -0.58
C SER A 112 -9.15 5.73 0.12
N LYS A 113 -9.42 6.19 1.35
CA LYS A 113 -8.50 7.04 2.11
C LYS A 113 -7.18 6.33 2.46
N ILE A 114 -7.27 5.10 2.96
CA ILE A 114 -6.08 4.30 3.34
C ILE A 114 -5.25 3.92 2.11
N SER A 115 -5.89 3.62 0.98
CA SER A 115 -5.20 3.34 -0.27
C SER A 115 -4.54 4.59 -0.84
N GLU A 116 -5.22 5.73 -0.81
CA GLU A 116 -4.65 7.01 -1.25
C GLU A 116 -3.42 7.37 -0.41
N TYR A 117 -3.54 7.22 0.92
CA TYR A 117 -2.44 7.41 1.85
C TYR A 117 -1.23 6.52 1.50
N ALA A 118 -1.40 5.21 1.35
CA ALA A 118 -0.28 4.31 1.05
C ALA A 118 0.29 4.49 -0.37
N LEU A 119 -0.58 4.69 -1.37
CA LEU A 119 -0.17 4.92 -2.76
C LEU A 119 0.70 6.18 -2.89
N ARG A 120 0.48 7.21 -2.07
CA ARG A 120 1.35 8.40 -2.02
C ARG A 120 2.79 7.99 -1.74
N PHE A 121 3.04 7.25 -0.66
CA PHE A 121 4.38 6.78 -0.28
C PHE A 121 4.99 5.81 -1.31
N ILE A 122 4.19 4.90 -1.87
CA ILE A 122 4.65 3.98 -2.91
C ILE A 122 5.14 4.76 -4.13
N LEU A 123 4.33 5.71 -4.63
CA LEU A 123 4.69 6.49 -5.81
C LEU A 123 5.85 7.44 -5.54
N ASP A 124 5.95 8.04 -4.33
CA ASP A 124 7.12 8.82 -3.92
C ASP A 124 8.41 7.99 -3.91
N SER A 125 8.33 6.77 -3.37
CA SER A 125 9.48 5.86 -3.31
C SER A 125 9.87 5.36 -4.70
N MET A 126 8.90 5.03 -5.57
CA MET A 126 9.14 4.70 -6.97
C MET A 126 9.84 5.84 -7.72
N SER A 127 9.43 7.10 -7.50
CA SER A 127 10.10 8.26 -8.09
C SER A 127 11.54 8.41 -7.61
N THR A 128 11.81 8.08 -6.34
CA THR A 128 13.15 8.10 -5.77
C THR A 128 14.02 7.01 -6.40
N VAL A 129 13.54 5.76 -6.44
CA VAL A 129 14.25 4.64 -7.08
C VAL A 129 14.52 4.93 -8.56
N LEU A 130 13.56 5.52 -9.28
CA LEU A 130 13.76 5.90 -10.68
C LEU A 130 14.89 6.92 -10.83
N LYS A 131 14.95 7.91 -9.93
CA LYS A 131 16.00 8.91 -9.94
C LYS A 131 17.36 8.27 -9.64
N ASP A 132 17.44 7.38 -8.66
CA ASP A 132 18.67 6.65 -8.34
C ASP A 132 19.15 5.81 -9.53
N ILE A 133 18.22 5.22 -10.31
CA ILE A 133 18.56 4.52 -11.57
C ILE A 133 19.10 5.51 -12.62
N GLN A 134 18.50 6.68 -12.75
CA GLN A 134 18.93 7.72 -13.70
C GLN A 134 20.29 8.34 -13.34
N ASP A 135 20.61 8.39 -12.05
CA ASP A 135 21.87 8.91 -11.52
C ASP A 135 22.97 7.82 -11.44
N ASP A 136 22.74 6.62 -12.02
CA ASP A 136 23.61 5.43 -11.95
C ASP A 136 23.92 4.92 -10.52
N GLU A 137 23.06 5.27 -9.55
CA GLU A 137 23.18 4.87 -8.14
C GLU A 137 22.42 3.57 -7.81
N ALA A 138 21.61 3.07 -8.73
CA ALA A 138 20.84 1.82 -8.60
C ALA A 138 21.04 0.88 -9.81
N GLY A 139 20.83 -0.43 -9.60
CA GLY A 139 21.19 -1.45 -10.58
C GLY A 139 20.05 -1.85 -11.53
N THR A 140 20.39 -2.62 -12.57
CA THR A 140 19.41 -3.19 -13.53
C THR A 140 18.29 -3.99 -12.85
N ILE A 141 18.57 -4.62 -11.71
CA ILE A 141 17.57 -5.36 -10.92
C ILE A 141 16.51 -4.41 -10.36
N ASP A 142 16.92 -3.24 -9.86
CA ASP A 142 16.00 -2.24 -9.30
C ASP A 142 15.09 -1.68 -10.41
N TYR A 143 15.64 -1.48 -11.61
CA TYR A 143 14.86 -1.08 -12.79
C TYR A 143 13.80 -2.13 -13.18
N ILE A 144 14.14 -3.42 -13.19
CA ILE A 144 13.19 -4.49 -13.50
C ILE A 144 12.04 -4.53 -12.49
N PHE A 145 12.34 -4.38 -11.19
CA PHE A 145 11.31 -4.30 -10.15
C PHE A 145 10.40 -3.10 -10.37
N LEU A 146 10.98 -1.92 -10.58
CA LEU A 146 10.23 -0.68 -10.80
C LEU A 146 9.28 -0.78 -12.00
N VAL A 147 9.76 -1.26 -13.15
CA VAL A 147 8.93 -1.44 -14.35
C VAL A 147 7.78 -2.43 -14.09
N GLY A 148 8.07 -3.55 -13.42
CA GLY A 148 7.06 -4.55 -13.07
C GLY A 148 5.98 -4.02 -12.13
N ASP A 149 6.39 -3.25 -11.12
CA ASP A 149 5.49 -2.67 -10.13
C ASP A 149 4.61 -1.55 -10.73
N VAL A 150 5.20 -0.67 -11.55
CA VAL A 150 4.44 0.33 -12.34
C VAL A 150 3.44 -0.35 -13.26
N GLY A 151 3.85 -1.42 -13.95
CA GLY A 151 2.98 -2.22 -14.81
C GLY A 151 1.79 -2.82 -14.07
N SER A 152 1.99 -3.29 -12.84
CA SER A 152 0.92 -3.83 -11.98
C SER A 152 -0.09 -2.74 -11.58
N LEU A 153 0.38 -1.60 -11.08
CA LEU A 153 -0.48 -0.47 -10.70
C LEU A 153 -1.29 0.08 -11.88
N MET A 154 -0.69 0.09 -13.08
CA MET A 154 -1.38 0.54 -14.30
C MET A 154 -2.61 -0.31 -14.65
N ARG A 155 -2.67 -1.59 -14.26
CA ARG A 155 -3.84 -2.47 -14.48
C ARG A 155 -5.05 -2.02 -13.66
N VAL A 156 -4.80 -1.47 -12.47
CA VAL A 156 -5.82 -1.00 -11.53
C VAL A 156 -5.96 0.52 -11.52
N LYS A 157 -5.37 1.23 -12.48
CA LYS A 157 -5.34 2.71 -12.51
C LYS A 157 -6.71 3.39 -12.41
N HIS A 158 -7.77 2.72 -12.87
CA HIS A 158 -9.14 3.22 -12.83
C HIS A 158 -9.70 3.34 -11.40
N LEU A 159 -9.10 2.61 -10.45
CA LEU A 159 -9.40 2.64 -9.02
C LEU A 159 -8.54 3.66 -8.25
N ILE A 160 -7.50 4.21 -8.88
CA ILE A 160 -6.56 5.16 -8.28
C ILE A 160 -7.13 6.59 -8.39
N PRO A 161 -7.11 7.41 -7.32
CA PRO A 161 -7.47 8.82 -7.36
C PRO A 161 -6.70 9.62 -8.42
N LEU A 162 -7.36 10.59 -9.04
CA LEU A 162 -6.81 11.31 -10.21
C LEU A 162 -5.42 11.93 -9.96
N PRO A 163 -5.12 12.58 -8.81
CA PRO A 163 -3.80 13.15 -8.58
C PRO A 163 -2.69 12.09 -8.58
N LEU A 164 -2.93 10.95 -7.95
CA LEU A 164 -1.98 9.84 -7.89
C LEU A 164 -1.88 9.09 -9.22
N ARG A 165 -2.98 9.03 -9.98
CA ARG A 165 -3.00 8.47 -11.33
C ARG A 165 -2.08 9.24 -12.28
N ASN A 166 -2.11 10.57 -12.23
CA ASN A 166 -1.23 11.40 -13.07
C ASN A 166 0.24 11.09 -12.77
N LYS A 167 0.60 11.02 -11.49
CA LYS A 167 1.95 10.66 -11.06
C LYS A 167 2.38 9.26 -11.51
N LEU A 168 1.47 8.28 -11.45
CA LEU A 168 1.72 6.94 -11.98
C LEU A 168 1.94 6.97 -13.51
N GLU A 169 1.17 7.77 -14.25
CA GLU A 169 1.37 7.92 -15.70
C GLU A 169 2.70 8.61 -16.04
N ASP A 170 3.13 9.59 -15.23
CA ASP A 170 4.44 10.23 -15.37
C ASP A 170 5.58 9.23 -15.10
N LEU A 171 5.49 8.45 -14.01
CA LEU A 171 6.42 7.37 -13.69
C LEU A 171 6.52 6.35 -14.82
N LYS A 172 5.36 5.92 -15.35
CA LYS A 172 5.28 5.00 -16.48
C LYS A 172 6.04 5.54 -17.69
N ASN A 173 5.78 6.78 -18.08
CA ASN A 173 6.44 7.39 -19.24
C ASN A 173 7.96 7.52 -19.01
N ALA A 174 8.37 7.92 -17.82
CA ALA A 174 9.78 8.07 -17.48
C ALA A 174 10.53 6.73 -17.45
N CYS A 175 9.91 5.65 -16.93
CA CYS A 175 10.51 4.31 -16.96
C CYS A 175 10.70 3.81 -18.40
N PHE A 176 9.68 3.89 -19.25
CA PHE A 176 9.76 3.37 -20.62
C PHE A 176 10.59 4.23 -21.58
N ASN A 177 10.85 5.50 -21.25
CA ASN A 177 11.78 6.32 -22.03
C ASN A 177 13.25 5.92 -21.79
N LEU A 178 13.59 5.35 -20.62
CA LEU A 178 14.93 4.81 -20.34
C LEU A 178 15.26 3.57 -21.18
N GLU A 179 14.24 2.82 -21.60
CA GLU A 179 14.40 1.70 -22.53
C GLU A 179 14.85 2.15 -23.93
N VAL A 180 14.56 3.40 -24.32
CA VAL A 180 14.89 3.94 -25.65
C VAL A 180 16.31 4.53 -25.70
N GLU A 181 16.82 5.08 -24.59
CA GLU A 181 18.16 5.67 -24.54
C GLU A 181 19.28 4.63 -24.41
N ASN A 182 18.97 3.41 -23.96
CA ASN A 182 19.96 2.33 -23.78
C ASN A 182 20.20 1.47 -25.04
N GLU A 183 19.55 1.77 -26.18
CA GLU A 183 19.72 1.06 -27.47
C GLU A 183 20.62 1.79 -28.50
N GLU A 184 21.37 2.83 -28.11
CA GLU A 184 22.37 3.50 -28.99
C GLU A 184 23.82 3.04 -28.78
#